data_AF-J9QUY3-F1
#
_entry.id   AF-J9QUY3-F1
#
_cell.length_a   1.000
_cell.length_b   1.000
_cell.length_c   1.000
_cell.angle_alpha   90.00
_cell.angle_beta   90.00
_cell.angle_gamma   90.00
#
_symmetry.space_group_name_H-M   'P 1'
#
loop_
_entity.id
_entity.type
_entity.pdbx_description
1 polymer ?
#
loop_
_entity_poly.entity_id
_entity_poly.type
_entity_poly.pdbx_seq_one_letter_code
_entity_poly.pdbx_strand_id
1 'polypeptide(L)' 'MIKVLNQPVAYPIFTFRWLAVHGLAVPTVFFLGAITSMQFIQR' A
#
# COMPACT_ATOMS: atom_id res chain seq x y z
N MET A 1 -22.93 17.16 27.19
CA MET A 1 -21.90 16.42 26.43
C MET A 1 -20.73 17.36 26.17
N ILE A 2 -19.61 17.21 26.89
CA ILE A 2 -18.40 18.00 26.68
C ILE A 2 -17.57 17.29 25.61
N LYS A 3 -17.34 17.92 24.46
CA LYS A 3 -16.32 17.45 23.51
C LYS A 3 -14.95 17.91 24.01
N VAL A 4 -14.12 16.98 24.47
CA VAL A 4 -12.70 17.26 24.74
C VAL A 4 -12.04 17.47 23.38
N LEU A 5 -11.81 18.74 22.99
CA LEU A 5 -11.29 19.13 21.68
C LEU A 5 -9.76 18.91 21.51
N ASN A 6 -9.10 18.29 22.49
CA ASN A 6 -7.63 18.23 22.58
C ASN A 6 -7.10 16.80 22.65
N GLN A 7 -7.71 15.87 21.93
CA GLN A 7 -7.12 14.54 21.74
C GLN A 7 -5.99 14.68 20.70
N PRO A 8 -4.75 14.26 21.01
CA PRO A 8 -3.64 14.37 20.07
C PRO A 8 -3.92 13.51 18.83
N VAL A 9 -3.89 14.13 17.65
CA VAL A 9 -3.99 13.45 16.35
C VAL A 9 -2.63 12.89 15.99
N ALA A 10 -2.50 11.56 15.93
CA ALA A 10 -1.28 10.90 15.47
C ALA A 10 -1.24 10.90 13.94
N TYR A 11 -0.14 11.39 13.37
CA TYR A 11 0.12 11.31 11.93
C TYR A 11 1.07 10.14 11.63
N PRO A 12 0.88 9.43 10.51
CA PRO A 12 1.79 8.37 10.10
C PRO A 12 3.17 8.96 9.74
N ILE A 13 4.22 8.23 10.11
CA ILE A 13 5.61 8.57 9.80
C ILE A 13 6.16 7.49 8.88
N PHE A 14 6.64 7.88 7.70
CA PHE A 14 7.25 6.97 6.73
C PHE A 14 8.74 7.24 6.62
N THR A 15 9.53 6.16 6.52
CA THR A 15 10.97 6.25 6.25
C THR A 15 11.25 6.17 4.75
N PHE A 16 12.40 6.68 4.30
CA PHE A 16 12.83 6.49 2.90
C PHE A 16 12.93 5.02 2.51
N ARG A 17 13.36 4.16 3.43
CA ARG A 17 13.36 2.71 3.22
C ARG A 17 11.95 2.18 2.96
N TRP A 18 10.95 2.66 3.71
CA TRP A 18 9.56 2.26 3.48
C TRP A 18 9.11 2.63 2.06
N LEU A 19 9.39 3.86 1.62
CA LEU A 19 9.06 4.31 0.27
C LEU A 19 9.78 3.51 -0.82
N ALA A 20 11.08 3.25 -0.65
CA ALA A 20 11.88 2.49 -1.61
C ALA A 20 11.38 1.05 -1.76
N VAL A 21 11.03 0.39 -0.65
CA VAL A 21 10.47 -0.97 -0.67
C VAL A 21 9.10 -0.98 -1.33
N HIS A 22 8.19 -0.07 -0.96
CA HIS A 22 6.83 -0.07 -1.50
C HIS A 22 6.77 0.38 -2.97
N GLY A 23 7.68 1.26 -3.39
CA GLY A 23 7.80 1.68 -4.79
C GLY A 23 8.13 0.53 -5.75
N LEU A 24 8.80 -0.52 -5.26
CA LEU A 24 9.08 -1.73 -6.06
C LEU A 24 8.06 -2.83 -5.76
N ALA A 25 7.84 -3.15 -4.48
CA ALA A 25 7.05 -4.30 -4.07
C ALA A 25 5.58 -4.22 -4.48
N VAL A 26 4.94 -3.04 -4.39
CA VAL A 26 3.52 -2.89 -4.73
C VAL A 26 3.28 -3.13 -6.23
N PRO A 27 4.01 -2.48 -7.16
CA PRO A 27 3.93 -2.82 -8.57
C PRO A 27 4.27 -4.29 -8.86
N THR A 28 5.31 -4.86 -8.24
CA THR A 28 5.69 -6.26 -8.46
C THR A 28 4.54 -7.22 -8.15
N VAL A 29 3.89 -7.09 -7.00
CA VAL A 29 2.75 -7.95 -6.63
C VAL A 29 1.58 -7.77 -7.59
N PHE A 30 1.29 -6.52 -8.00
CA PHE A 30 0.26 -6.24 -9.01
C PHE A 30 0.53 -6.98 -10.33
N PHE A 31 1.76 -6.87 -10.86
CA PHE A 31 2.14 -7.52 -12.11
C PHE A 31 2.17 -9.05 -12.00
N LEU A 32 2.61 -9.61 -10.87
CA LEU A 32 2.55 -11.06 -10.65
C LEU A 32 1.10 -11.57 -10.72
N GLY A 33 0.15 -10.85 -10.13
CA GLY A 33 -1.27 -11.16 -10.24
C GLY A 33 -1.75 -11.12 -11.70
N ALA A 34 -1.39 -10.06 -12.44
CA ALA A 34 -1.75 -9.93 -13.86
C ALA A 34 -1.17 -11.08 -14.72
N ILE A 35 0.10 -11.43 -14.55
CA ILE A 35 0.78 -12.50 -15.29
C ILE A 35 0.20 -13.88 -14.95
N THR A 36 -0.19 -14.08 -13.69
CA THR A 36 -0.86 -15.32 -13.25
C THR A 36 -2.21 -15.46 -13.95
N SER A 37 -2.98 -14.39 -14.07
CA SER A 37 -4.23 -14.39 -14.83
C SER A 37 -4.03 -14.70 -16.32
N MET A 38 -2.90 -14.28 -16.91
CA MET A 38 -2.58 -14.57 -18.31
C MET A 38 -2.44 -16.08 -18.59
N GLN A 39 -2.10 -16.89 -17.58
CA GLN A 39 -1.98 -18.35 -17.74
C GLN A 39 -3.32 -19.02 -18.11
N PHE A 40 -4.45 -18.34 -17.92
CA PHE A 40 -5.80 -18.86 -18.17
C PHE A 40 -6.49 -18.23 -19.37
N ILE A 41 -5.79 -17.41 -20.17
CA ILE A 41 -6.35 -16.85 -21.41
C ILE A 41 -6.54 -17.97 -22.44
N GLN A 42 -7.74 -18.05 -23.01
CA GLN A 42 -8.09 -18.98 -24.07
C GLN A 42 -8.24 -18.24 -25.41
N ARG A 43 -8.00 -18.95 -26.52
CA ARG A 43 -8.06 -18.43 -27.90
C ARG A 43 -9.45 -18.56 -28.52
#